data_AF-A0A2D8K3A4-F1
#
_entry.id   AF-A0A2D8K3A4-F1
#
_cell.length_a   1.000
_cell.length_b   1.000
_cell.length_c   1.000
_cell.angle_alpha   90.00
_cell.angle_beta   90.00
_cell.angle_gamma   90.00
#
_symmetry.space_group_name_H-M   'P 1'
#
loop_
_entity.id
_entity.type
_entity.pdbx_description
1 polymer ?
#
loop_
_entity_poly.entity_id
_entity_poly.type
_entity_poly.pdbx_seq_one_letter_code
_entity_poly.pdbx_strand_id
1 'polypeptide(L)' 'MVPAEIGSRTMTLATANAYAASLASTLMVAIVIFRAGDGTMSVMPATEYDGDDDTIVSEIDPFA' A
#
# COMPACT_ATOMS: atom_id res chain seq x y z
N MET A 1 13.41 -31.02 -8.95
CA MET A 1 12.60 -30.27 -7.97
C MET A 1 13.39 -29.01 -7.63
N VAL A 2 13.16 -27.92 -8.35
CA VAL A 2 13.83 -26.65 -8.05
C VAL A 2 13.16 -26.10 -6.79
N PRO A 3 13.88 -25.80 -5.70
CA PRO A 3 13.25 -25.17 -4.55
C PRO A 3 12.77 -23.79 -4.98
N ALA A 4 11.47 -23.54 -4.89
CA ALA A 4 10.93 -22.21 -5.06
C ALA A 4 11.46 -21.36 -3.91
N GLU A 5 12.41 -20.47 -4.21
CA GLU A 5 12.73 -19.36 -3.32
C GLU A 5 11.47 -18.52 -3.21
N ILE A 6 10.65 -18.80 -2.20
CA ILE A 6 9.56 -17.91 -1.82
C ILE A 6 10.25 -16.74 -1.12
N GLY A 7 10.87 -15.87 -1.92
CA GLY A 7 11.45 -14.62 -1.44
C GLY A 7 10.38 -13.97 -0.57
N SER A 8 10.70 -13.75 0.71
CA SER A 8 9.79 -13.14 1.66
C SER A 8 9.24 -11.87 1.00
N ARG A 9 8.00 -11.88 0.53
CA ARG A 9 7.33 -10.74 -0.12
C ARG A 9 6.93 -9.73 0.96
N THR A 10 7.88 -9.38 1.82
CA THR A 10 7.71 -8.26 2.73
C THR A 10 7.60 -7.02 1.86
N MET A 11 6.38 -6.50 1.78
CA MET A 11 6.09 -5.30 1.01
C MET A 11 6.87 -4.14 1.65
N THR A 12 7.92 -3.70 0.98
CA THR A 12 8.69 -2.53 1.45
C THR A 12 7.88 -1.25 1.20
N LEU A 13 8.16 -0.18 1.94
CA LEU A 13 7.51 1.11 1.72
C LEU A 13 7.68 1.61 0.27
N ALA A 14 8.83 1.36 -0.35
CA ALA A 14 9.08 1.74 -1.74
C ALA A 14 8.18 0.95 -2.71
N THR A 15 8.04 -0.36 -2.50
CA THR A 15 7.11 -1.20 -3.28
C THR A 15 5.66 -0.77 -3.06
N ALA A 16 5.28 -0.44 -1.82
CA ALA A 16 3.95 0.05 -1.49
C ALA A 16 3.63 1.36 -2.20
N ASN A 17 4.57 2.30 -2.21
CA ASN A 17 4.40 3.57 -2.93
C ASN A 17 4.22 3.37 -4.43
N ALA A 18 5.05 2.55 -5.06
CA ALA A 18 4.93 2.26 -6.49
C ALA A 18 3.58 1.60 -6.83
N TYR A 19 3.12 0.67 -5.98
CA TYR A 19 1.84 0.01 -6.17
C TYR A 19 0.65 0.96 -5.95
N ALA A 20 0.69 1.76 -4.88
CA ALA A 20 -0.32 2.76 -4.59
C ALA A 20 -0.42 3.82 -5.71
N ALA A 21 0.71 4.27 -6.28
CA ALA A 21 0.70 5.21 -7.41
C ALA A 21 0.05 4.61 -8.66
N SER A 22 0.34 3.33 -8.96
CA SER A 22 -0.29 2.60 -10.06
C SER A 22 -1.81 2.50 -9.86
N LEU A 23 -2.26 2.13 -8.65
CA LEU A 23 -3.68 2.09 -8.29
C LEU A 23 -4.34 3.46 -8.39
N ALA A 24 -3.73 4.50 -7.82
CA ALA A 24 -4.25 5.86 -7.83
C ALA A 24 -4.45 6.37 -9.26
N SER A 25 -3.46 6.15 -10.14
CA SER A 25 -3.54 6.55 -11.56
C SER A 25 -4.55 5.73 -12.38
N THR A 26 -4.78 4.47 -12.04
CA THR A 26 -5.71 3.60 -12.78
C THR A 26 -7.16 3.85 -12.37
N LEU A 27 -7.39 4.02 -11.07
CA LEU A 27 -8.72 4.18 -10.50
C LEU A 27 -9.15 5.65 -10.39
N MET A 28 -8.21 6.59 -10.49
CA MET A 28 -8.42 8.02 -10.23
C MET A 28 -9.03 8.24 -8.84
N VAL A 29 -8.51 7.54 -7.82
CA VAL A 29 -8.89 7.68 -6.41
C VAL A 29 -7.64 7.84 -5.54
N ALA A 30 -7.78 8.55 -4.43
CA ALA A 30 -6.71 8.65 -3.43
C ALA A 30 -6.44 7.28 -2.81
N ILE A 31 -5.17 6.88 -2.74
CA ILE A 31 -4.73 5.60 -2.16
C ILE A 31 -3.91 5.89 -0.89
N VAL A 32 -4.31 5.28 0.22
CA VAL A 32 -3.54 5.32 1.46
C VAL A 32 -2.64 4.11 1.57
N ILE A 33 -1.46 4.34 2.12
CA ILE A 33 -0.48 3.33 2.51
C ILE A 33 -0.47 3.34 4.04
N PHE A 34 -0.80 2.22 4.64
CA PHE A 34 -0.87 2.10 6.10
C PHE A 34 -0.08 0.88 6.58
N ARG A 35 0.33 0.93 7.84
CA ARG A 35 0.99 -0.19 8.51
C ARG A 35 -0.08 -0.99 9.27
N ALA A 36 -0.30 -2.22 8.84
CA ALA A 36 -1.20 -3.13 9.55
C ALA A 36 -0.63 -3.50 10.93
N GLY A 37 -1.48 -3.98 11.83
CA GLY A 37 -1.10 -4.32 13.22
C GLY A 37 -0.05 -5.43 13.33
N ASP A 38 0.19 -6.20 12.26
CA ASP A 38 1.26 -7.19 12.15
C ASP A 38 2.61 -6.59 11.68
N GLY A 39 2.65 -5.28 11.45
CA GLY A 39 3.82 -4.54 11.00
C GLY A 39 4.05 -4.56 9.48
N THR A 40 3.19 -5.25 8.72
CA THR A 40 3.24 -5.26 7.26
C THR A 40 2.66 -3.99 6.65
N MET A 41 3.08 -3.68 5.43
CA MET A 41 2.62 -2.51 4.68
C MET A 41 1.48 -2.96 3.77
N SER A 42 0.39 -2.22 3.81
CA SER A 42 -0.78 -2.46 2.98
C SER A 42 -1.24 -1.17 2.32
N VAL A 43 -2.00 -1.29 1.24
CA VAL A 43 -2.54 -0.14 0.49
C VAL A 43 -4.02 -0.35 0.22
N MET A 44 -4.81 0.71 0.31
CA MET A 44 -6.23 0.69 -0.07
C MET A 44 -6.71 2.10 -0.47
N PRO A 45 -7.85 2.23 -1.16
CA PRO A 45 -8.47 3.54 -1.37
C PRO A 45 -8.75 4.26 -0.05
N ALA A 46 -8.45 5.55 0.02
CA ALA A 46 -8.67 6.37 1.20
C ALA A 46 -10.13 6.32 1.67
N THR A 47 -11.08 6.21 0.73
CA THR A 47 -12.51 6.10 1.00
C THR A 47 -12.94 4.76 1.61
N GLU A 48 -12.12 3.72 1.45
CA GLU A 48 -12.37 2.39 2.03
C GLU A 48 -11.64 2.20 3.37
N TYR A 49 -10.71 3.10 3.68
CA TYR A 49 -9.95 3.05 4.91
C TYR A 49 -10.77 3.54 6.10
N ASP A 50 -11.08 2.62 7.02
CA ASP A 50 -11.80 2.87 8.29
C ASP A 50 -10.87 2.66 9.51
N GLY A 51 -9.56 2.63 9.28
CA GLY A 51 -8.57 2.48 10.34
C GLY A 51 -8.18 3.82 10.97
N ASP A 52 -7.26 3.77 11.93
CA ASP A 52 -6.71 4.97 12.54
C ASP A 52 -5.73 5.69 11.59
N ASP A 53 -5.95 6.98 11.38
CA ASP A 53 -5.07 7.87 10.61
C ASP A 53 -3.61 7.81 11.10
N ASP A 54 -3.38 7.54 12.38
CA ASP A 54 -2.04 7.36 12.98
C ASP A 54 -1.26 6.17 12.39
N THR A 55 -1.94 5.21 11.76
CA THR A 55 -1.29 4.07 11.09
C THR A 55 -1.01 4.34 9.61
N ILE A 56 -1.53 5.45 9.06
CA ILE A 56 -1.26 5.89 7.70
C ILE A 56 0.19 6.39 7.64
N VAL A 57 0.97 5.78 6.75
CA VAL A 57 2.37 6.11 6.50
C VAL A 57 2.47 7.14 5.38
N SER A 58 1.59 7.05 4.38
CA SER A 58 1.57 7.95 3.24
C SER A 58 0.22 7.89 2.54
N GLU A 59 -0.14 8.97 1.86
CA GLU A 59 -1.30 9.04 0.97
C GLU A 59 -0.86 9.50 -0.41
N ILE A 60 -1.46 8.94 -1.45
CA ILE A 60 -1.23 9.33 -2.85
C ILE A 60 -2.55 9.80 -3.43
N ASP A 61 -2.62 11.11 -3.69
CA ASP A 61 -3.74 11.75 -4.38
C ASP A 61 -3.43 11.84 -5.89
N PRO A 62 -4.25 11.21 -6.77
CA PRO A 62 -4.07 11.30 -8.22
C PRO A 62 -4.49 12.65 -8.83
N PHE A 63 -5.11 13.55 -8.05
CA PHE A 63 -5.59 14.86 -8.52
C PHE A 63 -4.68 16.03 -8.11
N ALA A 64 -3.64 15.79 -7.30
CA ALA A 64 -2.73 16.81 -6.77
C ALA A 64 -1.69 17.31 -7.80
#